data_AF-A0A5B1B666-F1
#
_entry.id   AF-A0A5B1B666-F1
#
_cell.length_a   1.000
_cell.length_b   1.000
_cell.length_c   1.000
_cell.angle_alpha   90.00
_cell.angle_beta   90.00
_cell.angle_gamma   90.00
#
_symmetry.space_group_name_H-M   'P 1'
#
loop_
_entity.id
_entity.type
_entity.pdbx_description
1 polymer ?
#
loop_
_entity_poly.entity_id
_entity_poly.type
_entity_poly.pdbx_seq_one_letter_code
_entity_poly.pdbx_strand_id
1 'polypeptide(L)'
;MCSISDSENTAEFILNDYKDCIISFPEAPDSPVKELTFYETIDEAELQINALDTSSYQNTTNPQIAFVLTKDSDTHISEITRIVLFAEPCDE
;
A
#
# COMPACT_ATOMS: atom_id res chain seq x y z
N MET A 1 15.04 21.45 11.81
CA MET A 1 14.89 20.88 13.16
C MET A 1 13.93 19.70 13.03
N CYS A 2 14.46 18.49 12.79
CA CYS A 2 13.66 17.29 12.93
C CYS A 2 13.68 16.92 14.41
N SER A 3 12.53 17.02 15.06
CA SER A 3 12.33 16.35 16.34
C SER A 3 12.10 14.88 16.03
N ILE A 4 13.19 14.11 15.95
CA ILE A 4 13.12 12.66 15.88
C ILE A 4 12.61 12.19 17.26
N SER A 5 11.43 11.59 17.29
CA SER A 5 11.05 10.69 18.38
C SER A 5 11.66 9.32 18.05
N ASP A 6 12.88 9.10 18.55
CA ASP A 6 13.65 7.85 18.46
C ASP A 6 12.96 6.68 19.20
N SER A 7 12.09 5.87 18.58
CA SER A 7 11.76 4.60 19.25
C SER A 7 11.44 3.31 18.48
N GLU A 8 11.03 3.24 17.20
CA GLU A 8 10.42 1.96 16.75
C GLU A 8 10.81 1.43 15.35
N ASN A 9 11.87 1.87 14.66
CA ASN A 9 12.18 1.40 13.28
C ASN A 9 10.95 1.49 12.31
N THR A 10 9.96 2.33 12.61
CA THR A 10 8.74 2.52 11.81
C THR A 10 8.78 3.84 11.05
N ALA A 11 8.03 3.94 9.95
CA ALA A 11 7.77 5.16 9.22
C ALA A 11 6.27 5.33 8.93
N GLU A 12 5.87 6.57 8.67
CA GLU A 12 4.56 6.88 8.12
C GLU A 12 4.62 6.80 6.59
N PHE A 13 3.71 6.02 6.01
CA PHE A 13 3.59 5.77 4.57
C PHE A 13 2.30 6.40 4.05
N ILE A 14 2.41 7.29 3.07
CA ILE A 14 1.28 7.80 2.29
C ILE A 14 1.03 6.81 1.15
N LEU A 15 0.19 5.79 1.40
CA LEU A 15 0.00 4.69 0.44
C LEU A 15 -0.59 5.15 -0.91
N ASN A 16 -1.34 6.25 -0.91
CA ASN A 16 -1.85 6.87 -2.13
C ASN A 16 -0.74 7.23 -3.12
N ASP A 17 0.43 7.65 -2.63
CA ASP A 17 1.55 8.06 -3.48
C ASP A 17 2.14 6.88 -4.30
N TYR A 18 1.91 5.65 -3.85
CA TYR A 18 2.38 4.45 -4.54
C TYR A 18 1.34 3.83 -5.49
N LYS A 19 0.07 4.27 -5.45
CA LYS A 19 -1.00 3.67 -6.26
C LYS A 19 -0.68 3.71 -7.75
N ASP A 20 -0.23 4.86 -8.24
CA ASP A 20 0.14 5.03 -9.65
C ASP A 20 1.29 4.09 -10.02
N CYS A 21 2.29 3.93 -9.15
CA CYS A 21 3.41 3.01 -9.37
C CYS A 21 2.95 1.54 -9.45
N ILE A 22 2.00 1.14 -8.60
CA ILE A 22 1.43 -0.22 -8.59
C ILE A 22 0.61 -0.48 -9.86
N ILE A 23 -0.04 0.55 -10.42
CA ILE A 23 -0.94 0.44 -11.58
C ILE A 23 -0.22 0.68 -12.92
N SER A 24 0.96 1.30 -12.92
CA SER A 24 1.65 1.81 -14.11
C SER A 24 1.99 0.73 -15.16
N PHE A 25 1.05 0.50 -16.07
CA PHE A 25 1.22 -0.08 -17.39
C PHE A 25 0.35 0.73 -18.38
N PRO A 26 0.83 1.04 -19.60
CA PRO A 26 0.33 2.17 -20.40
C PRO A 26 -1.17 2.13 -20.65
N GLU A 27 -1.83 3.16 -20.14
CA GLU A 27 -3.25 3.42 -20.32
C GLU A 27 -3.52 3.66 -21.81
N ALA A 28 -4.16 2.68 -22.46
CA ALA A 28 -4.99 3.01 -23.60
C ALA A 28 -6.06 4.01 -23.14
N PRO A 29 -6.59 4.87 -24.03
CA PRO A 29 -7.65 5.83 -23.66
C PRO A 29 -8.93 5.17 -23.09
N ASP A 30 -9.08 3.86 -23.23
CA ASP A 30 -10.15 3.02 -22.66
C ASP A 30 -9.64 2.04 -21.59
N SER A 31 -8.53 2.36 -20.91
CA SER A 31 -8.00 1.50 -19.85
C SER A 31 -8.92 1.53 -18.62
N PRO A 32 -9.28 0.36 -18.05
CA PRO A 32 -10.16 0.31 -16.89
C PRO A 32 -9.62 1.13 -15.73
N VAL A 33 -10.51 1.87 -15.07
CA VAL A 33 -10.19 2.48 -13.77
C VAL A 33 -9.91 1.34 -12.79
N LYS A 34 -8.73 1.34 -12.17
CA LYS A 34 -8.36 0.35 -11.15
C LYS A 34 -8.44 0.98 -9.76
N GLU A 35 -9.17 0.33 -8.87
CA GLU A 35 -9.28 0.72 -7.46
C GLU A 35 -8.31 -0.12 -6.62
N LEU A 36 -7.55 0.54 -5.74
CA LEU A 36 -6.59 -0.11 -4.85
C LEU A 36 -6.99 0.05 -3.39
N THR A 37 -7.07 -1.07 -2.68
CA THR A 37 -7.20 -1.13 -1.22
C THR A 37 -6.04 -1.94 -0.62
N PHE A 38 -5.64 -1.57 0.60
CA PHE A 38 -4.45 -2.10 1.26
C PHE A 38 -4.83 -2.79 2.57
N TYR A 39 -4.11 -3.86 2.93
CA TYR A 39 -4.39 -4.71 4.09
C TYR A 39 -3.11 -5.24 4.74
N GLU A 40 -3.16 -5.55 6.04
CA GLU A 40 -2.01 -6.13 6.76
C GLU A 40 -1.84 -7.63 6.49
N THR A 41 -2.95 -8.33 6.24
CA THR A 41 -2.95 -9.78 6.02
C THR A 41 -3.65 -10.19 4.71
N ILE A 42 -3.35 -11.40 4.23
CA ILE A 42 -4.00 -11.95 3.04
C ILE A 42 -5.49 -12.23 3.27
N ASP A 43 -5.85 -12.75 4.45
CA ASP A 43 -7.24 -13.06 4.80
C ASP A 43 -8.10 -11.78 4.82
N GLU A 44 -7.56 -10.67 5.34
CA GLU A 44 -8.23 -9.37 5.32
C GLU A 44 -8.42 -8.82 3.90
N ALA A 45 -7.44 -9.04 3.01
CA ALA A 45 -7.55 -8.66 1.60
C ALA A 45 -8.60 -9.49 0.85
N GLU A 46 -8.66 -10.80 1.11
CA GLU A 46 -9.66 -11.70 0.52
C GLU A 46 -11.08 -11.40 1.03
N LEU A 47 -11.23 -11.09 2.31
CA LEU A 47 -12.49 -10.74 2.94
C LEU A 47 -12.87 -9.26 2.79
N GLN A 48 -11.94 -8.44 2.33
CA GLN A 48 -12.07 -6.98 2.17
C GLN A 48 -12.46 -6.27 3.48
N ILE A 49 -11.88 -6.69 4.60
CA ILE A 49 -12.11 -6.11 5.93
C ILE A 49 -10.85 -5.42 6.45
N ASN A 50 -10.99 -4.49 7.40
CA ASN A 50 -9.85 -3.79 8.03
C ASN A 50 -8.89 -3.11 7.02
N ALA A 51 -9.43 -2.45 6.00
CA ALA A 51 -8.62 -1.72 5.03
C ALA A 51 -7.76 -0.63 5.72
N LEU A 52 -6.50 -0.52 5.30
CA LEU A 52 -5.54 0.45 5.81
C LEU A 52 -5.87 1.88 5.36
N ASP A 53 -5.57 2.86 6.22
CA ASP A 53 -5.66 4.27 5.85
C ASP A 53 -4.56 4.63 4.85
N THR A 54 -4.95 4.93 3.62
CA THR A 54 -4.02 5.25 2.54
C THR A 54 -3.36 6.63 2.63
N SER A 55 -3.81 7.49 3.54
CA SER A 55 -3.28 8.86 3.67
C SER A 55 -2.16 8.98 4.70
N SER A 56 -2.10 8.04 5.65
CA SER A 56 -1.18 8.08 6.80
C SER A 56 -1.11 6.71 7.50
N TYR A 57 -0.48 5.72 6.86
CA TYR A 57 -0.31 4.39 7.44
C TYR A 57 1.04 4.25 8.14
N GLN A 58 1.05 3.85 9.42
CA GLN A 58 2.29 3.51 10.13
C GLN A 58 2.47 2.00 10.18
N ASN A 59 3.65 1.51 9.78
CA ASN A 59 3.96 0.08 9.86
C ASN A 59 4.13 -0.38 11.32
N THR A 60 3.84 -1.64 11.59
CA THR A 60 3.98 -2.29 12.90
C THR A 60 5.27 -3.09 13.05
N THR A 61 5.88 -3.47 11.92
CA THR A 61 7.15 -4.20 11.85
C THR A 61 8.00 -3.66 10.70
N ASN A 62 9.31 -3.86 10.72
CA ASN A 62 10.18 -3.38 9.66
C ASN A 62 11.26 -4.42 9.32
N PRO A 63 11.26 -4.98 8.08
CA PRO A 63 10.27 -4.77 7.01
C PRO A 63 8.90 -5.37 7.34
N GLN A 64 7.83 -4.76 6.81
CA GLN A 64 6.47 -5.29 6.87
C GLN A 64 5.97 -5.69 5.49
N ILE A 65 5.27 -6.82 5.40
CA ILE A 65 4.52 -7.20 4.20
C ILE A 65 3.11 -6.60 4.30
N ALA A 66 2.68 -5.93 3.24
CA ALA A 66 1.29 -5.51 3.07
C ALA A 66 0.70 -6.11 1.79
N PHE A 67 -0.62 -6.22 1.74
CA PHE A 67 -1.36 -6.81 0.63
C PHE A 67 -2.21 -5.74 -0.04
N VAL A 68 -2.17 -5.69 -1.36
CA VAL A 68 -2.88 -4.72 -2.20
C VAL A 68 -3.90 -5.47 -3.03
N LEU A 69 -5.18 -5.23 -2.78
CA LEU A 69 -6.25 -5.67 -3.65
C LEU A 69 -6.43 -4.63 -4.75
N THR A 70 -6.18 -5.05 -5.98
CA THR A 70 -6.48 -4.26 -7.18
C THR A 70 -7.78 -4.77 -7.76
N LYS A 71 -8.77 -3.88 -7.91
CA LYS A 71 -10.06 -4.19 -8.53
C LYS A 71 -10.22 -3.42 -9.83
N ASP A 72 -10.43 -4.16 -10.90
CA ASP A 72 -10.71 -3.60 -12.22
C ASP A 72 -12.19 -3.22 -12.33
N SER A 73 -12.48 -1.95 -12.62
CA SER A 73 -13.87 -1.44 -12.62
C SER A 73 -14.71 -1.98 -13.77
N ASP A 74 -14.08 -2.44 -14.85
CA ASP A 74 -14.79 -2.95 -16.02
C ASP A 74 -15.05 -4.45 -15.89
N THR A 75 -13.99 -5.23 -15.67
CA THR A 75 -14.05 -6.69 -15.61
C THR A 75 -14.51 -7.21 -14.25
N HIS A 76 -14.50 -6.36 -13.21
CA HIS A 76 -14.77 -6.72 -11.82
C HIS A 76 -13.83 -7.82 -11.29
N ILE A 77 -12.70 -8.04 -11.96
CA ILE A 77 -11.67 -8.97 -11.53
C ILE A 77 -10.85 -8.30 -10.41
N SER A 78 -10.63 -9.05 -9.34
CA SER A 78 -9.77 -8.66 -8.24
C SER A 78 -8.48 -9.47 -8.27
N GLU A 79 -7.36 -8.79 -8.09
CA GLU A 79 -6.04 -9.39 -7.94
C GLU A 79 -5.41 -8.93 -6.61
N ILE A 80 -4.74 -9.82 -5.90
CA ILE A 80 -4.01 -9.48 -4.66
C ILE A 80 -2.51 -9.53 -4.95
N THR A 81 -1.83 -8.41 -4.74
CA THR A 81 -0.37 -8.29 -4.83
C THR A 81 0.22 -8.07 -3.45
N ARG A 82 1.46 -8.53 -3.24
CA ARG A 82 2.22 -8.30 -2.00
C ARG A 82 3.27 -7.22 -2.22
N ILE A 83 3.32 -6.25 -1.30
CA ILE A 83 4.35 -5.22 -1.25
C ILE A 83 5.12 -5.30 0.06
N VAL A 84 6.33 -4.74 0.08
CA VAL A 84 7.16 -4.64 1.28
C VAL A 84 7.27 -3.17 1.65
N LEU A 85 6.78 -2.82 2.84
CA LEU A 85 6.98 -1.54 3.48
C LEU A 85 8.27 -1.62 4.28
N PHE A 86 9.26 -0.83 3.88
CA PHE A 86 10.58 -0.82 4.48
C PHE A 86 10.95 0.61 4.85
N ALA A 87 11.32 0.81 6.10
CA ALA A 87 11.77 2.09 6.61
C ALA A 87 13.27 1.99 6.90
N GLU A 88 14.08 2.83 6.27
CA GLU A 88 15.51 2.91 6.57
C GLU A 88 15.77 4.09 7.49
N PRO A 89 16.56 3.92 8.57
CA PRO A 89 17.07 5.07 9.29
C PRO A 89 17.94 5.89 8.32
N CYS A 90 17.82 7.21 8.36
CA CYS A 90 18.76 8.06 7.63
C CYS A 90 20.16 7.84 8.23
N ASP A 91 21.10 7.27 7.47
CA ASP A 91 22.51 7.28 7.84
C ASP A 91 22.98 8.74 7.96
N GLU A 92 23.56 9.10 9.11
CA GLU A 92 24.18 10.43 9.36
C GLU A 92 25.46 10.66 8.54
#